data_AF-A0AAX0S7R1-F1
#
_entry.id   AF-A0AAX0S7R1-F1
#
_cell.length_a   1.000
_cell.length_b   1.000
_cell.length_c   1.000
_cell.angle_alpha   90.00
_cell.angle_beta   90.00
_cell.angle_gamma   90.00
#
_symmetry.space_group_name_H-M   'P 1'
#
loop_
_entity.id
_entity.type
_entity.pdbx_description
1 polymer ?
#
loop_
_entity_poly.entity_id
_entity_poly.type
_entity_poly.pdbx_seq_one_letter_code
_entity_poly.pdbx_strand_id
1 'polypeptide(L)' 'MRLKFIGVALLCTYFMMNIVFTQFMVHQYYYENYVNVLIFGGLNIVVFPLALFTYKKTKNEKA' A
#
# COMPACT_ATOMS: atom_id res chain seq x y z
N MET A 1 -8.05 4.18 -23.37
CA MET A 1 -8.80 4.10 -22.09
C MET A 1 -8.40 2.90 -21.20
N ARG A 2 -8.07 1.72 -21.74
CA ARG A 2 -7.73 0.50 -20.95
C ARG A 2 -6.51 0.64 -20.02
N LEU A 3 -5.43 1.31 -20.44
CA LEU A 3 -4.24 1.53 -19.60
C LEU A 3 -4.47 2.48 -18.41
N LYS A 4 -5.41 3.44 -18.55
CA LYS A 4 -5.79 4.35 -17.45
C LYS A 4 -6.46 3.58 -16.30
N PHE A 5 -7.25 2.54 -16.62
CA PHE A 5 -7.88 1.69 -15.61
C PHE A 5 -6.88 0.83 -14.84
N ILE A 6 -5.81 0.35 -15.50
CA ILE A 6 -4.78 -0.47 -14.85
C ILE A 6 -4.04 0.32 -13.76
N GLY A 7 -3.65 1.57 -14.07
CA GLY A 7 -3.00 2.43 -13.08
C GLY A 7 -3.89 2.78 -11.89
N VAL A 8 -5.18 3.06 -12.15
CA VAL A 8 -6.17 3.33 -11.09
C VAL A 8 -6.47 2.07 -10.28
N ALA A 9 -6.55 0.91 -10.91
CA ALA A 9 -6.73 -0.38 -10.24
C ALA A 9 -5.56 -0.69 -9.31
N LEU A 10 -4.32 -0.49 -9.77
CA LEU A 10 -3.11 -0.65 -8.94
C LEU A 10 -3.11 0.28 -7.72
N LEU A 11 -3.50 1.54 -7.89
CA LEU A 11 -3.63 2.49 -6.79
C LEU A 11 -4.71 2.07 -5.80
N CYS A 12 -5.88 1.61 -6.28
CA CYS A 12 -6.91 1.04 -5.42
C CYS A 12 -6.39 -0.17 -4.65
N THR A 13 -5.63 -1.07 -5.28
CA THR A 13 -5.00 -2.22 -4.60
C THR A 13 -4.06 -1.75 -3.50
N TYR A 14 -3.19 -0.75 -3.75
CA TYR A 14 -2.32 -0.19 -2.72
C TYR A 14 -3.11 0.41 -1.55
N PHE A 15 -4.20 1.11 -1.84
CA PHE A 15 -5.07 1.71 -0.82
C PHE A 15 -5.76 0.64 0.04
N MET A 16 -6.28 -0.41 -0.61
CA MET A 16 -6.92 -1.54 0.07
C MET A 16 -5.91 -2.31 0.94
N MET A 17 -4.70 -2.52 0.42
CA MET A 17 -3.61 -3.18 1.13
C MET A 17 -3.16 -2.36 2.35
N ASN A 18 -3.24 -1.03 2.28
CA ASN A 18 -2.98 -0.15 3.41
C ASN A 18 -3.99 -0.37 4.56
N ILE A 19 -5.29 -0.48 4.23
CA ILE A 19 -6.36 -0.75 5.20
C ILE A 19 -6.15 -2.13 5.86
N VAL A 20 -5.82 -3.15 5.07
CA VAL A 20 -5.55 -4.50 5.56
C VAL A 20 -4.34 -4.52 6.50
N PHE A 21 -3.24 -3.84 6.15
CA PHE A 21 -2.07 -3.74 7.02
C PHE A 21 -2.39 -3.08 8.35
N THR A 22 -3.20 -2.01 8.35
CA THR A 22 -3.62 -1.35 9.59
C THR A 22 -4.50 -2.26 10.45
N GLN A 23 -5.42 -3.03 9.85
CA GLN A 23 -6.21 -4.04 10.57
C GLN A 23 -5.32 -5.12 11.19
N PHE A 24 -4.34 -5.63 10.43
CA PHE A 24 -3.40 -6.65 10.91
C PHE A 24 -2.50 -6.11 12.03
N MET A 25 -2.09 -4.83 11.93
CA MET A 25 -1.33 -4.13 12.95
C MET A 25 -2.12 -4.03 14.27
N VAL A 26 -3.39 -3.64 14.22
CA VAL A 26 -4.26 -3.58 15.41
C VAL A 26 -4.47 -4.97 16.01
N HIS A 27 -4.65 -5.99 15.17
CA HIS A 27 -4.80 -7.38 15.63
C HIS A 27 -3.52 -7.89 16.32
N GLN A 28 -2.35 -7.68 15.73
CA GLN A 28 -1.06 -8.06 16.31
C GLN A 28 -0.71 -7.27 17.57
N TYR A 29 -1.14 -6.01 17.67
CA TYR A 29 -0.97 -5.17 18.86
C TYR A 29 -1.78 -5.74 20.04
N TYR A 30 -2.99 -6.24 19.77
CA TYR A 30 -3.81 -6.91 20.78
C TYR A 30 -3.23 -8.24 21.28
N TYR A 31 -2.41 -8.90 20.46
CA TYR A 31 -1.73 -10.17 20.79
C TYR A 31 -0.33 -9.96 21.41
N GLU A 32 0.01 -8.74 21.86
CA GLU A 32 1.31 -8.36 22.44
C GLU A 32 2.54 -8.65 21.53
N ASN A 33 2.32 -8.93 20.25
CA ASN A 33 3.38 -9.19 19.27
C ASN A 33 3.87 -7.87 18.66
N TYR A 34 4.45 -7.02 19.50
CA TYR A 34 4.91 -5.67 19.13
C TYR A 34 5.93 -5.64 17.98
N VAL A 35 6.74 -6.70 17.83
CA VAL A 35 7.73 -6.81 16.74
C VAL A 35 7.03 -6.85 15.37
N ASN A 36 5.98 -7.66 15.25
CA ASN A 36 5.22 -7.77 14.01
C ASN A 36 4.42 -6.50 13.72
N VAL A 37 3.88 -5.84 14.75
CA VAL A 37 3.24 -4.52 14.64
C VAL A 37 4.20 -3.50 14.01
N LEU A 38 5.45 -3.46 14.47
CA LEU A 38 6.50 -2.59 13.93
C LEU A 38 6.88 -2.95 12.49
N ILE A 39 6.99 -4.24 12.17
CA ILE A 39 7.29 -4.71 10.81
C ILE A 39 6.14 -4.33 9.84
N PHE A 40 4.89 -4.58 10.22
CA PHE A 40 3.73 -4.25 9.39
C PHE A 40 3.50 -2.74 9.28
N GLY A 41 3.72 -1.98 10.35
CA GLY A 41 3.70 -0.52 10.33
C GLY A 41 4.79 0.05 9.43
N GLY A 42 6.01 -0.48 9.50
CA GLY A 42 7.11 -0.14 8.60
C GLY A 42 6.79 -0.46 7.14
N LEU A 43 6.23 -1.64 6.86
CA LEU A 43 5.77 -2.01 5.52
C LEU A 43 4.71 -1.03 5.00
N ASN A 44 3.78 -0.59 5.85
CA ASN A 44 2.73 0.35 5.48
C ASN A 44 3.31 1.72 5.06
N ILE A 45 4.34 2.20 5.78
CA ILE A 45 5.08 3.41 5.42
C ILE A 45 5.78 3.25 4.07
N VAL A 46 6.25 2.04 3.70
CA VAL A 46 6.89 1.74 2.40
C VAL A 46 5.88 1.57 1.26
N VAL A 47 4.65 1.12 1.57
CA VAL A 47 3.56 1.03 0.60
C VAL A 47 3.20 2.40 0.01
N PHE A 48 3.31 3.47 0.79
CA PHE A 48 3.01 4.83 0.36
C PHE A 48 3.94 5.38 -0.75
N PRO A 49 5.28 5.33 -0.61
CA PRO A 49 6.20 5.69 -1.70
C PRO A 49 6.10 4.71 -2.88
N LEU A 50 5.79 3.42 -2.66
CA LEU A 50 5.52 2.49 -3.76
C LEU A 50 4.30 2.89 -4.59
N ALA A 51 3.22 3.34 -3.93
CA ALA A 51 2.03 3.84 -4.60
C ALA A 51 2.34 5.11 -5.41
N LEU A 52 3.13 6.05 -4.85
CA LEU A 52 3.59 7.24 -5.57
C LEU A 52 4.51 6.90 -6.75
N PHE A 53 5.39 5.92 -6.60
CA PHE A 53 6.28 5.47 -7.68
C PHE A 53 5.50 4.83 -8.81
N THR A 54 4.52 3.99 -8.48
CA THR A 54 3.59 3.39 -9.45
C THR A 54 2.78 4.47 -10.16
N TYR A 55 2.25 5.46 -9.42
CA TYR A 55 1.54 6.60 -10.01
C TYR A 55 2.41 7.39 -10.98
N LYS A 56 3.66 7.70 -10.60
CA LYS A 56 4.63 8.37 -11.49
C LYS A 56 4.94 7.54 -12.73
N LYS A 57 5.12 6.22 -12.59
CA LYS A 57 5.40 5.31 -13.71
C LYS A 57 4.22 5.26 -14.69
N THR A 58 2.99 5.11 -14.20
CA THR A 58 1.77 5.19 -15.02
C THR A 58 1.59 6.56 -15.68
N LYS A 59 2.04 7.65 -15.03
CA LYS A 59 1.99 9.00 -15.61
C LYS A 59 3.06 9.21 -16.69
N ASN A 60 4.27 8.66 -16.51
CA ASN A 60 5.36 8.74 -17.50
C ASN A 60 5.15 7.83 -18.71
N GLU A 61 4.38 6.74 -18.59
CA GLU A 61 3.95 5.95 -19.76
C GLU A 61 3.01 6.73 -20.70
N LYS A 62 2.59 7.95 -20.30
CA LYS A 62 1.86 8.90 -21.14
C LYS A 62 2.75 9.98 -21.78
N ALA A 63 4.05 10.03 -21.48
CA ALA A 63 4.98 11.02 -22.02
C ALA A 63 5.65 10.50 -23.30
#